data_AF-A0A6N7W485-F1
#
_entry.id   AF-A0A6N7W485-F1
#
_cell.length_a   1.000
_cell.length_b   1.000
_cell.length_c   1.000
_cell.angle_alpha   90.00
_cell.angle_beta   90.00
_cell.angle_gamma   90.00
#
_symmetry.space_group_name_H-M   'P 1'
#
loop_
_entity.id
_entity.type
_entity.pdbx_description
1 polymer ?
#
loop_
_entity_poly.entity_id
_entity_poly.type
_entity_poly.pdbx_seq_one_letter_code
_entity_poly.pdbx_strand_id
1 'polypeptide(L)' 'MKPYEDMLDLPRPRISGHPRMDRKKRAAQFAPFAALNGYEELVEKALRRHEAAVEAQVERIRDPEKP' A
#
# COMPACT_ATOMS: atom_id res chain seq x y z
N MET A 1 36.44 13.77 7.62
CA MET A 1 35.58 12.96 8.53
C MET A 1 34.15 13.23 8.14
N LYS A 2 33.33 12.21 7.90
CA LYS A 2 31.92 12.46 7.55
C LYS A 2 31.18 12.86 8.82
N PRO A 3 30.32 13.89 8.80
CA PRO A 3 29.49 14.18 9.95
C PRO A 3 28.68 12.94 10.36
N TYR A 4 28.56 12.68 11.67
CA TYR A 4 27.68 11.65 12.25
C TYR A 4 28.11 10.19 12.07
N GLU A 5 29.32 9.95 11.60
CA GLU A 5 29.88 8.60 11.40
C GLU A 5 30.02 7.81 12.72
N ASP A 6 30.22 8.51 13.83
CA ASP A 6 30.26 8.00 15.19
C ASP A 6 28.92 7.44 15.70
N MET A 7 27.81 7.81 15.07
CA MET A 7 26.47 7.35 15.46
C MET A 7 26.02 6.06 14.77
N LEU A 8 26.71 5.61 13.71
CA LEU A 8 26.27 4.46 12.90
C LEU A 8 26.26 3.14 13.69
N ASP A 9 27.26 2.93 14.54
CA ASP A 9 27.43 1.69 15.30
C ASP A 9 26.79 1.73 16.70
N LEU A 10 26.09 2.83 17.05
CA LEU A 10 25.45 2.96 18.36
C LEU A 10 24.28 1.98 18.50
N PRO A 11 24.16 1.28 19.65
CA PRO A 11 23.03 0.40 19.88
C PRO A 11 21.73 1.21 19.93
N ARG A 12 20.67 0.68 19.31
CA ARG A 12 19.36 1.35 19.32
C ARG A 12 18.86 1.53 20.78
N PRO A 13 18.56 2.77 21.22
CA PRO A 13 18.22 3.05 22.61
C PRO A 13 16.98 2.26 23.06
N ARG A 14 16.98 1.88 24.35
CA ARG A 14 15.84 1.28 25.03
C ARG A 14 15.36 2.28 26.08
N ILE A 15 14.14 2.78 25.92
CA ILE A 15 13.55 3.74 26.86
C ILE A 15 12.76 2.93 27.91
N SER A 16 13.01 3.19 29.18
CA SER A 16 12.25 2.58 30.28
C SER A 16 10.77 2.91 30.14
N GLY A 17 9.89 1.95 30.43
CA GLY A 17 8.44 2.14 30.32
C GLY A 17 7.85 2.12 28.89
N HIS A 18 8.69 2.08 27.84
CA HIS A 18 8.25 1.96 26.45
C HIS A 18 8.65 0.59 25.87
N PRO A 19 7.88 -0.47 26.17
CA PRO A 19 8.15 -1.80 25.60
C PRO A 19 8.07 -1.75 24.07
N ARG A 20 8.93 -2.53 23.42
CA ARG A 20 8.92 -2.62 21.95
C ARG A 20 7.64 -3.30 21.49
N MET A 21 6.98 -2.72 20.49
CA MET A 21 5.83 -3.34 19.84
C MET A 21 6.22 -4.68 19.22
N ASP A 22 5.38 -5.71 19.39
CA ASP A 22 5.56 -7.03 18.78
C ASP A 22 5.59 -6.93 17.23
N ARG A 23 6.38 -7.80 16.58
CA ARG A 23 6.53 -7.86 15.11
C ARG A 23 5.18 -7.99 14.40
N LYS A 24 4.26 -8.81 14.91
CA LYS A 24 2.93 -9.00 14.30
C LYS A 24 2.10 -7.70 14.35
N LYS A 25 2.13 -7.00 15.48
CA LYS A 25 1.46 -5.70 15.63
C LYS A 25 2.08 -4.63 14.74
N ARG A 26 3.41 -4.63 14.56
CA ARG A 26 4.09 -3.75 13.59
C ARG A 26 3.65 -4.05 12.15
N ALA A 27 3.56 -5.32 11.76
CA ALA A 27 3.11 -5.69 10.41
C ALA A 27 1.66 -5.26 10.15
N ALA A 28 0.78 -5.37 11.15
CA ALA A 28 -0.62 -4.97 11.03
C ALA A 28 -0.80 -3.47 10.72
N GLN A 29 0.12 -2.60 11.14
CA GLN A 29 0.07 -1.16 10.78
C GLN A 29 0.19 -0.94 9.27
N PHE A 30 0.85 -1.85 8.56
CA PHE A 30 1.03 -1.81 7.11
C PHE A 30 0.05 -2.73 6.36
N ALA A 31 -1.06 -3.12 7.00
CA ALA A 31 -2.03 -4.06 6.43
C ALA A 31 -3.43 -3.43 6.22
N PRO A 32 -3.54 -2.26 5.54
CA PRO A 32 -4.81 -1.54 5.39
C PRO A 32 -5.90 -2.34 4.66
N PHE A 33 -5.51 -3.33 3.87
CA PHE A 33 -6.43 -4.15 3.06
C PHE A 33 -6.45 -5.63 3.46
N ALA A 34 -5.91 -6.00 4.62
CA ALA A 34 -5.91 -7.41 5.05
C ALA A 34 -7.33 -7.99 5.19
N ALA A 35 -8.35 -7.15 5.38
CA ALA A 35 -9.74 -7.56 5.40
C ALA A 35 -10.27 -8.02 4.02
N LEU A 36 -9.58 -7.69 2.92
CA LEU A 36 -9.96 -8.09 1.57
C LEU A 36 -9.42 -9.47 1.18
N ASN A 37 -8.59 -10.08 2.03
CA ASN A 37 -8.16 -11.46 1.81
C ASN A 37 -9.38 -12.40 1.81
N GLY A 38 -9.50 -13.26 0.79
CA GLY A 38 -10.68 -14.11 0.57
C GLY A 38 -11.77 -13.49 -0.33
N TYR A 39 -11.58 -12.24 -0.77
CA TYR A 39 -12.48 -11.54 -1.70
C TYR A 39 -11.86 -11.37 -3.09
N GLU A 40 -10.90 -12.21 -3.48
CA GLU A 40 -10.10 -12.07 -4.70
C GLU A 40 -10.98 -12.00 -5.95
N GLU A 41 -11.99 -12.87 -6.06
CA GLU A 41 -12.92 -12.89 -7.21
C GLU A 41 -13.72 -11.58 -7.34
N LEU A 42 -14.14 -11.00 -6.21
CA LEU A 42 -14.91 -9.75 -6.19
C LEU A 42 -14.03 -8.56 -6.57
N VAL A 43 -12.77 -8.55 -6.11
CA VAL A 43 -11.78 -7.55 -6.51
C VAL A 43 -11.48 -7.64 -8.00
N GLU A 44 -11.28 -8.85 -8.54
CA GLU A 44 -11.02 -9.07 -9.95
C GLU A 44 -12.21 -8.65 -10.84
N LYS A 45 -13.44 -8.94 -10.40
CA LYS A 45 -14.65 -8.48 -11.08
C LYS A 45 -14.78 -6.95 -11.07
N ALA A 46 -14.41 -6.31 -9.97
CA ALA A 46 -14.38 -4.85 -9.87
C ALA A 46 -13.33 -4.25 -10.82
N LEU A 47 -12.14 -4.84 -10.89
CA LEU A 47 -11.06 -4.46 -11.81
C LEU A 47 -11.53 -4.52 -13.26
N ARG A 48 -12.07 -5.66 -13.72
CA ARG A 48 -12.58 -5.82 -15.09
C ARG A 48 -13.62 -4.77 -15.47
N ARG A 49 -14.55 -4.45 -14.56
CA ARG A 49 -15.56 -3.41 -14.78
C ARG A 49 -14.94 -2.02 -14.89
N HIS A 50 -13.95 -1.74 -14.04
CA HIS A 50 -13.25 -0.46 -14.04
C HIS A 50 -12.44 -0.28 -15.33
N GLU A 51 -11.69 -1.30 -15.75
CA GLU A 51 -10.91 -1.28 -16.99
C GLU A 51 -11.81 -1.01 -18.20
N ALA A 52 -12.92 -1.75 -18.35
CA ALA A 52 -13.87 -1.52 -19.44
C ALA A 52 -14.48 -0.11 -19.41
N ALA A 53 -14.78 0.44 -18.22
CA ALA A 53 -15.29 1.79 -18.09
C ALA A 53 -14.24 2.85 -18.48
N VAL A 54 -12.98 2.64 -18.10
CA VAL A 54 -11.85 3.51 -18.50
C VAL A 54 -11.63 3.44 -20.00
N GLU A 55 -11.61 2.25 -20.60
CA GLU A 55 -11.48 2.09 -22.05
C GLU A 55 -12.61 2.77 -22.81
N ALA A 56 -13.86 2.59 -22.38
CA ALA A 56 -15.00 3.27 -22.98
C ALA A 56 -14.89 4.80 -22.83
N GLN A 57 -14.39 5.28 -21.69
CA GLN A 57 -14.16 6.71 -21.49
C GLN A 57 -13.05 7.24 -22.40
N VAL A 58 -11.94 6.52 -22.54
CA VAL A 58 -10.83 6.86 -23.45
C VAL A 58 -11.32 6.90 -24.88
N GLU A 59 -12.13 5.93 -25.30
CA GLU A 59 -12.69 5.88 -26.65
C GLU A 59 -13.61 7.08 -26.94
N ARG A 60 -14.49 7.46 -26.01
CA ARG A 60 -15.31 8.68 -26.15
C ARG A 60 -14.49 9.95 -26.27
N ILE A 61 -13.35 10.03 -25.57
CA ILE A 61 -12.45 11.19 -25.66
C ILE A 61 -11.73 11.19 -27.00
N ARG A 62 -11.34 10.01 -27.50
CA ARG A 62 -10.61 9.83 -28.74
C ARG A 62 -11.48 10.13 -29.97
N ASP A 63 -12.67 9.55 -30.03
CA ASP A 63 -13.60 9.66 -31.15
C ASP A 63 -15.02 10.00 -30.64
N PRO A 64 -15.33 11.30 -30.42
CA PRO A 64 -16.59 11.73 -29.79
C PRO A 64 -17.85 11.54 -30.66
N GLU A 65 -17.69 11.28 -31.96
CA GLU A 65 -18.81 11.06 -32.91
C GLU A 65 -19.10 9.57 -33.17
N LYS A 66 -18.29 8.67 -32.61
CA LYS A 66 -18.56 7.23 -32.66
C LYS A 66 -19.75 6.93 -31.74
N PRO A 67 -20.77 6.17 -32.20
CA PRO A 67 -22.01 5.96 -31.44
C PRO A 67 -21.77 5.22 -30.12
#